data_AF-A0A2T3EI58-F1
#
_entry.id   AF-A0A2T3EI58-F1
#
_cell.length_a   1.000
_cell.length_b   1.000
_cell.length_c   1.000
_cell.angle_alpha   90.00
_cell.angle_beta   90.00
_cell.angle_gamma   90.00
#
_symmetry.space_group_name_H-M   'P 1'
#
loop_
_entity.id
_entity.type
_entity.pdbx_description
1 polymer ?
#
loop_
_entity_poly.entity_id
_entity_poly.type
_entity_poly.pdbx_seq_one_letter_code
_entity_poly.pdbx_strand_id
1 'polypeptide(L)' 'MMDCEGHERHCEILALVKMMQYADQIASDLDTPQAVFLIKAAQEALLSVLKTECAALSNAHLGGLVSDAHGHC' A
#
# COMPACT_ATOMS: atom_id res chain seq x y z
N MET A 1 -13.86 21.33 -7.02
CA MET A 1 -12.61 20.78 -7.58
C MET A 1 -12.19 19.65 -6.67
N MET A 2 -12.10 18.42 -7.17
CA MET A 2 -11.43 17.36 -6.42
C MET A 2 -9.96 17.75 -6.33
N ASP A 3 -9.38 17.67 -5.13
CA ASP A 3 -7.95 17.79 -4.87
C ASP A 3 -7.17 16.79 -5.72
N CYS A 4 -6.78 17.18 -6.95
CA CYS A 4 -5.95 16.35 -7.82
C CYS A 4 -4.61 16.02 -7.16
N GLU A 5 -4.01 16.95 -6.42
CA GLU A 5 -2.76 16.73 -5.67
C GLU A 5 -2.92 15.70 -4.54
N GLY A 6 -4.06 15.74 -3.83
CA GLY A 6 -4.39 14.73 -2.82
C GLY A 6 -4.57 13.34 -3.44
N HIS A 7 -5.21 13.26 -4.61
CA HIS A 7 -5.41 12.00 -5.32
C HIS A 7 -4.09 11.40 -5.86
N GLU A 8 -3.23 12.22 -6.45
CA GLU A 8 -1.91 11.79 -6.96
C GLU A 8 -1.04 11.26 -5.81
N ARG A 9 -0.95 12.00 -4.71
CA ARG A 9 -0.19 11.58 -3.53
C ARG A 9 -0.73 10.29 -2.91
N HIS A 10 -2.05 10.09 -2.84
CA HIS A 10 -2.61 8.82 -2.36
C HIS A 10 -2.27 7.65 -3.29
N CYS A 11 -2.30 7.86 -4.60
CA CYS A 11 -1.91 6.86 -5.60
C CYS A 11 -0.43 6.48 -5.47
N GLU A 12 0.45 7.45 -5.22
CA GLU A 12 1.88 7.21 -4.95
C GLU A 12 2.09 6.36 -3.70
N ILE A 13 1.40 6.68 -2.60
CA ILE A 13 1.51 5.91 -1.36
C ILE A 13 1.00 4.47 -1.57
N LEU A 14 -0.10 4.29 -2.31
CA LEU A 14 -0.59 2.95 -2.66
C LEU A 14 0.40 2.16 -3.53
N ALA A 15 1.06 2.81 -4.50
CA ALA A 15 2.11 2.19 -5.31
C ALA A 15 3.31 1.76 -4.45
N LEU A 16 3.72 2.60 -3.49
CA LEU A 16 4.78 2.26 -2.53
C LEU A 16 4.41 1.05 -1.67
N VAL A 17 3.18 0.98 -1.17
CA VAL A 17 2.70 -0.19 -0.39
C VAL A 17 2.76 -1.46 -1.23
N LYS A 18 2.33 -1.41 -2.51
CA LYS A 18 2.42 -2.57 -3.42
C LYS A 18 3.87 -3.02 -3.66
N MET A 19 4.80 -2.08 -3.85
CA MET A 19 6.22 -2.40 -4.00
C MET A 19 6.80 -3.03 -2.72
N MET A 20 6.39 -2.55 -1.56
CA MET A 20 6.80 -3.14 -0.28
C MET A 20 6.24 -4.55 -0.09
N GLN A 21 5.03 -4.85 -0.57
CA GLN A 21 4.48 -6.22 -0.54
C GLN A 21 5.32 -7.18 -1.38
N TYR A 22 5.74 -6.75 -2.57
CA TYR A 22 6.68 -7.52 -3.38
C TYR A 22 8.02 -7.73 -2.65
N ALA A 23 8.57 -6.67 -2.04
CA ALA A 23 9.81 -6.77 -1.27
C ALA A 23 9.69 -7.71 -0.05
N ASP A 24 8.54 -7.74 0.63
CA ASP A 24 8.26 -8.66 1.76
C ASP A 24 8.29 -10.12 1.32
N GLN A 25 7.72 -10.42 0.15
CA GLN A 25 7.77 -11.76 -0.44
C GLN A 25 9.21 -12.18 -0.74
N ILE A 26 9.98 -11.32 -1.42
CA ILE A 26 11.40 -11.60 -1.71
C ILE A 26 12.20 -11.77 -0.42
N ALA A 27 11.98 -10.94 0.59
CA ALA A 27 12.67 -11.04 1.88
C ALA A 27 12.33 -12.35 2.62
N SER A 28 11.08 -12.81 2.49
CA SER A 28 10.63 -14.09 3.04
C SER A 28 11.27 -15.27 2.30
N ASP A 29 11.33 -15.22 0.98
CA ASP A 29 11.95 -16.26 0.14
C ASP A 29 13.47 -16.39 0.41
N LEU A 30 14.12 -15.29 0.80
CA LEU A 30 15.53 -15.25 1.17
C LEU A 30 15.81 -15.56 2.66
N ASP A 31 14.78 -15.91 3.44
CA ASP A 31 14.86 -16.17 4.89
C ASP A 31 15.52 -15.02 5.67
N THR A 32 15.10 -13.78 5.37
CA THR A 32 15.60 -12.56 6.02
C THR A 32 14.56 -11.97 6.98
N PRO A 33 14.36 -12.55 8.18
CA PRO A 33 13.26 -12.17 9.08
C PRO A 33 13.33 -10.71 9.55
N GLN A 34 14.52 -10.14 9.67
CA GLN A 34 14.68 -8.72 10.02
C GLN A 34 14.18 -7.80 8.90
N ALA A 35 14.42 -8.15 7.64
CA ALA A 35 13.95 -7.37 6.50
C ALA A 35 12.41 -7.45 6.40
N VAL A 36 11.83 -8.64 6.54
CA VAL A 36 10.38 -8.86 6.61
C VAL A 36 9.74 -7.98 7.69
N PHE A 37 10.31 -7.96 8.90
CA PHE A 37 9.80 -7.14 10.00
C PHE A 37 9.80 -5.64 9.66
N LEU A 38 10.92 -5.12 9.14
CA LEU A 38 11.06 -3.70 8.81
C LEU A 38 10.15 -3.29 7.64
N ILE A 39 10.03 -4.15 6.62
CA ILE A 39 9.16 -3.91 5.46
C ILE A 39 7.70 -3.83 5.91
N LYS A 40 7.23 -4.74 6.77
CA LYS A 40 5.87 -4.71 7.32
C LYS A 40 5.60 -3.46 8.15
N ALA A 41 6.53 -3.06 9.00
CA ALA A 41 6.40 -1.83 9.78
C ALA A 41 6.28 -0.58 8.86
N ALA A 42 7.04 -0.54 7.77
CA ALA A 42 6.95 0.55 6.79
C ALA A 42 5.61 0.54 6.04
N GLN A 43 5.11 -0.64 5.64
CA GLN A 43 3.78 -0.77 5.02
C GLN A 43 2.67 -0.24 5.94
N GLU A 44 2.69 -0.63 7.22
CA GLU A 44 1.71 -0.21 8.21
C GLU A 44 1.73 1.32 8.42
N ALA A 45 2.93 1.92 8.47
CA ALA A 45 3.07 3.37 8.58
C ALA A 45 2.46 4.11 7.38
N LEU A 46 2.72 3.67 6.15
CA LEU A 46 2.16 4.25 4.93
C LEU A 46 0.63 4.10 4.85
N LEU A 47 0.10 2.93 5.24
CA LEU A 47 -1.33 2.71 5.32
C LEU A 47 -2.00 3.57 6.40
N SER A 48 -1.32 3.82 7.51
CA SER A 48 -1.80 4.73 8.55
C SER A 48 -1.96 6.16 8.03
N VAL A 49 -0.96 6.65 7.28
CA VAL A 49 -0.99 7.97 6.63
C VAL A 49 -2.20 8.09 5.69
N LEU A 50 -2.41 7.09 4.83
CA LEU A 50 -3.57 7.06 3.94
C LEU A 50 -4.90 7.10 4.71
N LYS A 51 -5.02 6.36 5.82
CA LYS A 51 -6.23 6.35 6.64
C LYS A 51 -6.50 7.70 7.31
N THR A 52 -5.45 8.40 7.77
CA THR A 52 -5.59 9.73 8.36
C THR A 52 -5.91 10.81 7.33
N GLU A 53 -5.33 10.73 6.14
CA GLU A 53 -5.53 11.71 5.05
C GLU A 53 -6.87 11.52 4.35
N CYS A 54 -7.35 10.27 4.30
CA CYS A 54 -8.66 9.92 3.79
C CYS A 54 -9.59 9.45 4.89
N ALA A 55 -10.06 10.37 5.74
CA ALA A 55 -11.21 10.10 6.62
C ALA A 55 -12.49 9.69 5.84
N ALA A 56 -12.51 9.94 4.52
CA ALA A 56 -13.58 9.57 3.60
C ALA A 56 -13.36 8.23 2.83
N LEU A 57 -12.18 7.59 2.91
CA LEU A 57 -11.99 6.24 2.36
C LEU A 57 -12.57 5.23 3.35
N SER A 58 -13.90 5.11 3.33
CA SER A 58 -14.60 3.94 3.84
C SER A 58 -13.86 2.67 3.41
N ASN A 59 -13.70 1.72 4.34
CA ASN A 59 -13.03 0.42 4.14
C ASN A 59 -13.43 -0.31 2.83
N ALA A 60 -14.57 0.03 2.24
CA ALA A 60 -15.03 -0.47 0.95
C ALA A 60 -14.13 -0.10 -0.25
N HIS A 61 -13.51 1.09 -0.28
CA HIS A 61 -12.66 1.51 -1.41
C HIS A 61 -11.25 0.89 -1.34
N LEU A 62 -10.73 0.64 -0.13
CA LEU A 62 -9.44 -0.04 0.05
C LEU A 62 -9.52 -1.53 -0.32
N GLY A 63 -10.69 -2.18 -0.15
CA GLY A 63 -10.92 -3.56 -0.59
C GLY A 63 -10.98 -3.72 -2.13
N GLY A 64 -11.56 -2.75 -2.84
CA GLY A 64 -11.64 -2.77 -4.31
C GLY A 64 -10.28 -2.59 -5.00
N LEU A 65 -9.41 -1.74 -4.46
CA LEU A 65 -8.05 -1.49 -4.98
C LEU A 65 -7.09 -2.70 -4.83
N VAL A 66 -7.42 -3.63 -3.93
CA VAL A 66 -6.70 -4.90 -3.75
C VAL A 66 -7.23 -5.99 -4.69
N SER A 67 -8.52 -5.94 -5.05
CA SER A 67 -9.16 -6.97 -5.87
C SER A 67 -8.96 -6.79 -7.38
N ASP A 68 -8.63 -5.59 -7.86
CA ASP A 68 -8.50 -5.31 -9.30
C ASP A 68 -7.11 -5.64 -9.89
N ALA A 69 -6.29 -6.39 -9.15
CA ALA A 69 -5.02 -6.92 -9.63
C ALA A 69 -5.16 -8.29 -10.32
N HIS A 70 -6.36 -8.66 -10.77
CA HIS A 70 -6.56 -9.81 -11.65
C HIS A 70 -6.52 -9.37 -13.11
N GLY A 71 -5.28 -9.37 -13.62
CA GLY A 71 -4.90 -9.88 -14.92
C GLY A 71 -5.59 -9.31 -16.16
N HIS A 72 -4.81 -8.62 -16.99
CA HIS A 72 -4.67 -8.97 -18.40
C HIS A 72 -3.43 -8.23 -18.95
N CYS A 73 -2.30 -8.93 -18.94
CA CYS A 73 -1.20 -8.78 -19.89
C CYS A 73 -0.63 -10.17 -20.11
#